data_AF-A0A939A9B5-F1
#
_entry.id   AF-A0A939A9B5-F1
#
_cell.length_a   1.000
_cell.length_b   1.000
_cell.length_c   1.000
_cell.angle_alpha   90.00
_cell.angle_beta   90.00
_cell.angle_gamma   90.00
#
_symmetry.space_group_name_H-M   'P 1'
#
loop_
_entity.id
_entity.type
_entity.pdbx_description
1 polymer ?
#
loop_
_entity_poly.entity_id
_entity_poly.type
_entity_poly.pdbx_seq_one_letter_code
_entity_poly.pdbx_strand_id
1 'polypeptide(L)'
;MELLKTYRLYKKINQYPNLLGLIRSTFMEILEKKGIITRTRLYEQAVEELKKDGLPDSEANRQEYLETLIDYYFATHLTPTEIENYINLARKRDKAQTLSKIANQDQASSLEIFNALQDFCEIPKGEVYISREEAEGIRVALITRFISSQLPFISLAKNHITMRDFQDLLEHTWWSRKRPGKLGGKAAGMILAHKILLPLLEEKDTQLEEYVRVPETWYLNSGVFSEFLDRNNLYLFHTFKYKDREAIEKEYSWIEERFRFANFAPEVVEDFRKILTEIGEHPIIIRSSSMLEDNFGLAFSGKYLSLFLTNQGDIETRLNHFIMGLKKVFASIFGPDPILYRRDHGLLDYDERMAMMVQKVVGQQFGDYFLPFIGGVMFSQNVHTWNPKIKKEEGLVRLVLGLGTRAVDRVGSDYPRMIPLSHPQLRPEVTGDQIRKYSQRQVDVLNLKKGILETVDFRTFASQIDHPDLFYAASIQKDDHLSPPLFKTQNLKGEELCITFDNFLTKINFVQLARKILSRLEAAYGRPVDIEFAWNDNKK
;
A
#
# COMPACT_ATOMS: atom_id res chain seq x y z
N MET A 1 -9.99 19.06 -48.19
CA MET A 1 -9.97 18.97 -46.71
C MET A 1 -9.47 17.60 -46.24
N GLU A 2 -9.84 16.51 -46.93
CA GLU A 2 -9.40 15.14 -46.62
C GLU A 2 -7.88 14.94 -46.76
N LEU A 3 -7.26 15.42 -47.84
CA LEU A 3 -5.79 15.37 -48.03
C LEU A 3 -5.02 15.96 -46.84
N LEU A 4 -5.51 17.08 -46.28
CA LEU A 4 -4.91 17.72 -45.12
C LEU A 4 -5.04 16.85 -43.85
N LYS A 5 -6.16 16.13 -43.68
CA LYS A 5 -6.35 15.20 -42.56
C LYS A 5 -5.40 14.02 -42.68
N THR A 6 -5.31 13.40 -43.86
CA THR A 6 -4.42 12.26 -44.12
C THR A 6 -2.95 12.66 -43.96
N TYR A 7 -2.55 13.83 -44.47
CA TYR A 7 -1.19 14.35 -44.28
C TYR A 7 -0.86 14.63 -42.80
N ARG A 8 -1.81 15.15 -42.03
CA ARG A 8 -1.64 15.35 -40.58
C ARG A 8 -1.49 14.02 -39.83
N LEU A 9 -2.29 13.01 -40.19
CA LEU A 9 -2.15 11.66 -39.66
C LEU A 9 -0.77 11.09 -39.99
N TYR A 10 -0.36 11.16 -41.25
CA TYR A 10 0.96 10.71 -41.71
C TYR A 10 2.09 11.36 -40.90
N LYS A 11 2.02 12.68 -40.69
CA LYS A 11 3.02 13.40 -39.85
C LYS A 11 3.04 12.89 -38.41
N LYS A 12 1.87 12.57 -37.83
CA LYS A 12 1.78 12.02 -36.46
C LYS A 12 2.38 10.62 -36.37
N ILE A 13 1.98 9.70 -37.25
CA ILE A 13 2.47 8.31 -37.18
C ILE A 13 3.97 8.22 -37.45
N ASN A 14 4.54 9.12 -38.26
CA ASN A 14 5.98 9.21 -38.50
C ASN A 14 6.81 9.73 -37.32
N GLN A 15 6.17 10.18 -36.23
CA GLN A 15 6.88 10.38 -34.96
C GLN A 15 7.32 9.04 -34.35
N TYR A 16 6.75 7.92 -34.82
CA TYR A 16 7.00 6.56 -34.36
C TYR A 16 7.34 5.63 -35.54
N PRO A 17 8.44 5.87 -36.28
CA PRO A 17 8.74 5.16 -37.53
C PRO A 17 8.84 3.63 -37.35
N ASN A 18 9.35 3.17 -36.21
CA ASN A 18 9.48 1.75 -35.90
C ASN A 18 8.12 1.07 -35.61
N LEU A 19 7.05 1.84 -35.40
CA LEU A 19 5.72 1.33 -35.05
C LEU A 19 4.71 1.46 -36.20
N LEU A 20 5.11 1.93 -37.39
CA LEU A 20 4.17 2.16 -38.51
C LEU A 20 3.34 0.92 -38.84
N GLY A 21 3.95 -0.26 -38.90
CA GLY A 21 3.24 -1.52 -39.15
C GLY A 21 2.24 -1.87 -38.04
N LEU A 22 2.61 -1.68 -36.77
CA LEU A 22 1.71 -1.93 -35.64
C LEU A 22 0.57 -0.90 -35.55
N ILE A 23 0.85 0.35 -35.86
CA ILE A 23 -0.15 1.42 -35.93
C ILE A 23 -1.17 1.09 -37.02
N ARG A 24 -0.73 0.76 -38.24
CA ARG A 24 -1.62 0.46 -39.37
C ARG A 24 -2.41 -0.83 -39.20
N SER A 25 -1.81 -1.87 -38.62
CA SER A 25 -2.57 -3.08 -38.24
C SER A 25 -3.62 -2.78 -37.17
N THR A 26 -3.30 -1.96 -36.16
CA THR A 26 -4.26 -1.48 -35.17
C THR A 26 -5.38 -0.66 -35.81
N PHE A 27 -5.04 0.23 -36.76
CA PHE A 27 -6.04 1.01 -37.49
C PHE A 27 -6.99 0.10 -38.28
N MET A 28 -6.45 -0.88 -39.00
CA MET A 28 -7.25 -1.84 -39.75
C MET A 28 -8.22 -2.61 -38.83
N GLU A 29 -7.76 -3.13 -37.70
CA GLU A 29 -8.63 -3.80 -36.72
C GLU A 29 -9.79 -2.91 -36.25
N ILE A 30 -9.51 -1.62 -36.01
CA ILE A 30 -10.52 -0.66 -35.57
C ILE A 30 -11.49 -0.28 -36.69
N LEU A 31 -11.01 -0.13 -37.93
CA LEU A 31 -11.86 0.12 -39.10
C LEU A 31 -12.84 -1.04 -39.32
N GLU A 32 -12.38 -2.28 -39.18
CA GLU A 32 -13.25 -3.47 -39.25
C GLU A 32 -14.26 -3.49 -38.12
N LYS A 33 -13.80 -3.28 -36.87
CA LYS A 33 -14.67 -3.30 -35.69
C LYS A 33 -15.76 -2.21 -35.73
N LYS A 34 -15.46 -1.05 -36.31
CA LYS A 34 -16.42 0.04 -36.53
C LYS A 34 -17.29 -0.15 -37.77
N GLY A 35 -17.09 -1.22 -38.55
CA GLY A 35 -17.86 -1.51 -39.77
C GLY A 35 -17.59 -0.54 -40.92
N ILE A 36 -16.46 0.17 -40.91
CA ILE A 36 -16.12 1.17 -41.94
C ILE A 36 -15.65 0.46 -43.21
N ILE A 37 -14.71 -0.48 -43.09
CA ILE A 37 -14.21 -1.28 -44.20
C ILE A 37 -13.61 -2.61 -43.70
N THR A 38 -13.78 -3.68 -44.45
CA THR A 38 -13.18 -5.01 -44.20
C THR A 38 -11.82 -5.13 -44.88
N ARG A 39 -10.90 -5.95 -44.34
CA ARG A 39 -9.59 -6.25 -44.98
C ARG A 39 -9.73 -6.68 -46.44
N THR A 40 -10.71 -7.53 -46.75
CA THR A 40 -10.95 -8.02 -48.12
C THR A 40 -11.29 -6.87 -49.07
N ARG A 41 -12.29 -6.06 -48.72
CA ARG A 41 -12.69 -4.89 -49.52
C ARG A 41 -11.58 -3.85 -49.66
N LEU A 42 -10.80 -3.62 -48.61
CA LEU A 42 -9.65 -2.71 -48.67
C LEU A 42 -8.60 -3.22 -49.66
N TYR A 43 -8.33 -4.53 -49.65
CA TYR A 43 -7.41 -5.17 -50.58
C TYR A 43 -7.89 -5.10 -52.03
N GLU A 44 -9.16 -5.40 -52.28
CA GLU A 44 -9.78 -5.25 -53.60
C GLU A 44 -9.63 -3.80 -54.11
N GLN A 45 -9.96 -2.82 -53.26
CA GLN A 45 -9.81 -1.41 -53.60
C GLN A 45 -8.35 -1.02 -53.86
N ALA A 46 -7.39 -1.52 -53.08
CA ALA A 46 -5.96 -1.27 -53.31
C ALA A 46 -5.52 -1.78 -54.68
N VAL A 47 -5.95 -2.98 -55.08
CA VAL A 47 -5.63 -3.56 -56.40
C VAL A 47 -6.32 -2.81 -57.53
N GLU A 48 -7.56 -2.35 -57.33
CA GLU A 48 -8.26 -1.52 -58.30
C GLU A 48 -7.57 -0.17 -58.54
N GLU A 49 -7.21 0.55 -57.48
CA GLU A 49 -6.51 1.83 -57.57
C GLU A 49 -5.11 1.65 -58.20
N LEU A 50 -4.38 0.60 -57.82
CA LEU A 50 -3.08 0.27 -58.41
C LEU A 50 -3.16 0.08 -59.94
N LYS A 51 -4.21 -0.60 -60.41
CA LYS A 51 -4.46 -0.81 -61.85
C LYS A 51 -4.84 0.48 -62.56
N LYS A 52 -5.61 1.37 -61.90
CA LYS A 52 -5.97 2.68 -62.47
C LYS A 52 -4.76 3.56 -62.69
N ASP A 53 -3.78 3.51 -61.79
CA ASP A 53 -2.54 4.29 -61.89
C ASP A 53 -1.51 3.67 -62.84
N GLY A 54 -1.80 2.51 -63.45
CA GLY A 54 -0.96 1.87 -64.45
C GLY A 54 0.34 1.28 -63.91
N LEU A 55 0.45 1.10 -62.59
CA LEU A 55 1.63 0.56 -61.93
C LEU A 55 1.65 -0.98 -61.97
N PRO A 56 2.84 -1.60 -61.92
CA PRO A 56 2.95 -3.06 -61.92
C PRO A 56 2.36 -3.65 -60.64
N ASP A 57 1.67 -4.79 -60.79
CA ASP A 57 1.03 -5.50 -59.70
C ASP A 57 2.06 -6.30 -58.86
N SER A 58 2.89 -5.56 -58.11
CA SER A 58 3.93 -6.09 -57.23
C SER A 58 3.48 -6.07 -55.77
N GLU A 59 4.08 -6.93 -54.93
CA GLU A 59 3.80 -6.96 -53.49
C GLU A 59 4.08 -5.62 -52.82
N ALA A 60 5.19 -4.96 -53.17
CA ALA A 60 5.55 -3.63 -52.67
C ALA A 60 4.49 -2.57 -53.00
N ASN A 61 4.03 -2.53 -54.24
CA ASN A 61 3.01 -1.57 -54.65
C ASN A 61 1.65 -1.87 -53.99
N ARG A 62 1.25 -3.14 -53.89
CA ARG A 62 0.02 -3.50 -53.15
C ARG A 62 0.08 -3.05 -51.70
N GLN A 63 1.23 -3.24 -51.04
CA GLN A 63 1.43 -2.82 -49.66
C GLN A 63 1.35 -1.29 -49.53
N GLU A 64 1.98 -0.53 -50.42
CA GLU A 64 1.92 0.94 -50.41
C GLU A 64 0.48 1.45 -50.54
N TYR A 65 -0.32 0.91 -51.46
CA TYR A 65 -1.73 1.30 -51.64
C TYR A 65 -2.58 0.89 -50.44
N LEU A 66 -2.37 -0.30 -49.88
CA LEU A 66 -3.06 -0.75 -48.67
C LEU A 66 -2.79 0.19 -47.49
N GLU A 67 -1.52 0.50 -47.23
CA GLU A 67 -1.10 1.40 -46.15
C GLU A 67 -1.68 2.80 -46.34
N THR A 68 -1.65 3.32 -47.57
CA THR A 68 -2.22 4.63 -47.92
C THR A 68 -3.74 4.65 -47.73
N LEU A 69 -4.45 3.60 -48.14
CA LEU A 69 -5.89 3.49 -47.94
C LEU A 69 -6.25 3.36 -46.46
N ILE A 70 -5.49 2.60 -45.66
CA ILE A 70 -5.67 2.55 -44.20
C ILE A 70 -5.57 3.96 -43.62
N ASP A 71 -4.49 4.68 -43.93
CA ASP A 71 -4.26 6.03 -43.43
C ASP A 71 -5.39 6.99 -43.90
N TYR A 72 -5.86 6.85 -45.13
CA TYR A 72 -6.98 7.62 -45.68
C TYR A 72 -8.29 7.36 -44.94
N TYR A 73 -8.73 6.10 -44.83
CA TYR A 73 -9.98 5.73 -44.15
C TYR A 73 -9.95 6.15 -42.69
N PHE A 74 -8.81 5.95 -42.02
CA PHE A 74 -8.65 6.32 -40.62
C PHE A 74 -8.70 7.83 -40.41
N ALA A 75 -8.02 8.62 -41.25
CA ALA A 75 -8.00 10.08 -41.14
C ALA A 75 -9.34 10.74 -41.48
N THR A 76 -10.15 10.11 -42.34
CA THR A 76 -11.43 10.68 -42.82
C THR A 76 -12.60 10.35 -41.90
N HIS A 77 -12.60 9.17 -41.27
CA HIS A 77 -13.73 8.65 -40.49
C HIS A 77 -13.59 8.84 -38.98
N LEU A 78 -12.41 9.18 -38.46
CA LEU A 78 -12.16 9.35 -37.03
C LEU A 78 -11.81 10.79 -36.66
N THR A 79 -12.13 11.15 -35.42
CA THR A 79 -11.76 12.45 -34.86
C THR A 79 -10.26 12.52 -34.53
N PRO A 80 -9.66 13.73 -34.44
CA PRO A 80 -8.26 13.87 -34.05
C PRO A 80 -7.92 13.24 -32.69
N THR A 81 -8.87 13.24 -31.75
CA THR A 81 -8.74 12.63 -30.42
C THR A 81 -8.76 11.10 -30.51
N GLU A 82 -9.69 10.52 -31.28
CA GLU A 82 -9.70 9.07 -31.52
C GLU A 82 -8.42 8.60 -32.20
N ILE A 83 -7.96 9.34 -33.21
CA ILE A 83 -6.70 9.05 -33.90
C ILE A 83 -5.55 8.98 -32.91
N GLU A 84 -5.42 9.99 -32.05
CA GLU A 84 -4.38 10.02 -31.01
C GLU A 84 -4.50 8.83 -30.05
N ASN A 85 -5.71 8.51 -29.61
CA ASN A 85 -5.98 7.37 -28.75
C ASN A 85 -5.51 6.05 -29.39
N TYR A 86 -5.81 5.80 -30.65
CA TYR A 86 -5.43 4.55 -31.32
C TYR A 86 -3.95 4.48 -31.71
N ILE A 87 -3.30 5.62 -31.99
CA ILE A 87 -1.82 5.66 -32.08
C ILE A 87 -1.23 5.25 -30.72
N ASN A 88 -1.75 5.80 -29.62
CA ASN A 88 -1.33 5.43 -28.28
C ASN A 88 -1.67 3.98 -27.92
N LEU A 89 -2.74 3.39 -28.47
CA LEU A 89 -3.03 1.96 -28.31
C LEU A 89 -1.96 1.08 -28.95
N ALA A 90 -1.53 1.39 -30.17
CA ALA A 90 -0.45 0.67 -30.84
C ALA A 90 0.86 0.78 -30.03
N ARG A 91 1.19 1.98 -29.55
CA ARG A 91 2.35 2.20 -28.65
C ARG A 91 2.23 1.37 -27.36
N LYS A 92 1.05 1.33 -26.75
CA LYS A 92 0.81 0.53 -25.53
C LYS A 92 0.97 -0.96 -25.79
N ARG A 93 0.48 -1.48 -26.93
CA ARG A 93 0.65 -2.89 -27.32
C ARG A 93 2.13 -3.27 -27.43
N ASP A 94 2.93 -2.43 -28.11
CA ASP A 94 4.38 -2.63 -28.24
C ASP A 94 5.09 -2.66 -26.87
N LYS A 95 4.83 -1.65 -26.03
CA LYS A 95 5.44 -1.58 -24.70
C LYS A 95 4.93 -2.66 -23.76
N ALA A 96 3.66 -3.05 -23.85
CA ALA A 96 3.09 -4.16 -23.09
C ALA A 96 3.74 -5.50 -23.45
N GLN A 97 4.00 -5.75 -24.74
CA GLN A 97 4.71 -6.95 -25.18
C GLN A 97 6.13 -6.99 -24.63
N THR A 98 6.84 -5.86 -24.69
CA THR A 98 8.20 -5.73 -24.13
C THR A 98 8.21 -5.96 -22.62
N LEU A 99 7.30 -5.30 -21.89
CA LEU A 99 7.16 -5.45 -20.44
C LEU A 99 6.81 -6.90 -20.07
N SER A 100 5.84 -7.52 -20.76
CA SER A 100 5.47 -8.91 -20.54
C SER A 100 6.67 -9.85 -20.74
N LYS A 101 7.43 -9.65 -21.82
CA LYS A 101 8.63 -10.45 -22.09
C LYS A 101 9.65 -10.33 -20.96
N ILE A 102 9.98 -9.12 -20.54
CA ILE A 102 11.00 -8.88 -19.50
C ILE A 102 10.51 -9.37 -18.12
N ALA A 103 9.25 -9.10 -17.76
CA ALA A 103 8.69 -9.49 -16.47
C ALA A 103 8.61 -11.02 -16.27
N ASN A 104 8.51 -11.79 -17.36
CA ASN A 104 8.49 -13.25 -17.33
C ASN A 104 9.88 -13.89 -17.53
N GLN A 105 10.96 -13.10 -17.69
CA GLN A 105 12.32 -13.64 -17.74
C GLN A 105 12.86 -13.86 -16.32
N ASP A 106 13.30 -15.08 -16.02
CA ASP A 106 13.81 -15.44 -14.69
C ASP A 106 14.99 -14.56 -14.24
N GLN A 107 15.88 -14.24 -15.19
CA GLN A 107 17.11 -13.48 -14.95
C GLN A 107 16.92 -11.96 -15.00
N ALA A 108 15.74 -11.45 -15.37
CA ALA A 108 15.51 -10.02 -15.46
C ALA A 108 15.65 -9.37 -14.07
N SER A 109 16.48 -8.34 -13.99
CA SER A 109 16.65 -7.55 -12.76
C SER A 109 15.40 -6.73 -12.46
N SER A 110 15.21 -6.37 -11.19
CA SER A 110 14.13 -5.46 -10.77
C SER A 110 14.16 -4.13 -11.53
N LEU A 111 15.36 -3.63 -11.85
CA LEU A 111 15.55 -2.37 -12.58
C LEU A 111 15.10 -2.48 -14.04
N GLU A 112 15.43 -3.57 -14.73
CA GLU A 112 14.99 -3.79 -16.12
C GLU A 112 13.46 -3.85 -16.23
N ILE A 113 12.81 -4.55 -15.29
CA ILE A 113 11.34 -4.62 -15.25
C ILE A 113 10.74 -3.25 -14.93
N PHE A 114 11.33 -2.52 -13.99
CA PHE A 114 10.88 -1.17 -13.63
C PHE A 114 10.99 -0.19 -14.80
N ASN A 115 12.11 -0.18 -15.53
CA ASN A 115 12.29 0.67 -16.71
C ASN A 115 11.27 0.32 -17.81
N ALA A 116 11.04 -0.97 -18.08
CA ALA A 116 10.03 -1.39 -19.05
C ALA A 116 8.60 -1.00 -18.62
N LEU A 117 8.33 -0.98 -17.32
CA LEU A 117 7.06 -0.50 -16.76
C LEU A 117 6.91 1.01 -16.93
N GLN A 118 7.95 1.79 -16.65
CA GLN A 118 7.95 3.24 -16.86
C GLN A 118 7.69 3.59 -18.32
N ASP A 119 8.40 2.96 -19.26
CA ASP A 119 8.18 3.11 -20.70
C ASP A 119 6.71 2.89 -21.11
N PHE A 120 6.04 1.90 -20.52
CA PHE A 120 4.62 1.64 -20.78
C PHE A 120 3.73 2.75 -20.19
N CYS A 121 4.03 3.20 -18.98
CA CYS A 121 3.22 4.18 -18.27
C CYS A 121 3.42 5.63 -18.73
N GLU A 122 4.55 5.97 -19.35
CA GLU A 122 4.80 7.26 -20.02
C GLU A 122 3.78 7.53 -21.13
N ILE A 123 3.25 6.49 -21.76
CA ILE A 123 2.17 6.63 -22.75
C ILE A 123 0.91 7.08 -22.02
N PRO A 124 0.19 8.13 -22.46
CA PRO A 124 -1.00 8.63 -21.77
C PRO A 124 -2.05 7.55 -21.51
N LYS A 125 -2.70 7.60 -20.34
CA LYS A 125 -3.76 6.65 -19.96
C LYS A 125 -4.84 6.57 -21.03
N GLY A 126 -5.34 7.71 -21.50
CA GLY A 126 -6.37 7.80 -22.53
C GLY A 126 -7.62 6.99 -22.21
N GLU A 127 -8.42 6.72 -23.24
CA GLU A 127 -9.70 6.01 -23.14
C GLU A 127 -9.64 4.59 -23.71
N VAL A 128 -8.55 4.26 -24.42
CA VAL A 128 -8.34 2.93 -25.02
C VAL A 128 -7.22 2.18 -24.29
N TYR A 129 -7.45 0.89 -24.10
CA TYR A 129 -6.59 0.01 -23.31
C TYR A 129 -6.16 -1.20 -24.14
N ILE A 130 -5.05 -1.81 -23.74
CA ILE A 130 -4.64 -3.13 -24.22
C ILE A 130 -5.70 -4.18 -23.86
N SER A 131 -5.59 -5.37 -24.45
CA SER A 131 -6.55 -6.45 -24.17
C SER A 131 -6.54 -6.81 -22.67
N ARG A 132 -7.67 -7.34 -22.19
CA ARG A 132 -7.81 -7.73 -20.79
C ARG A 132 -6.83 -8.83 -20.44
N GLU A 133 -6.63 -9.76 -21.36
CA GLU A 133 -5.76 -10.93 -21.24
C GLU A 133 -4.29 -10.51 -21.10
N GLU A 134 -3.82 -9.60 -21.95
CA GLU A 134 -2.47 -9.04 -21.86
C GLU A 134 -2.27 -8.28 -20.54
N ALA A 135 -3.22 -7.43 -20.16
CA ALA A 135 -3.16 -6.67 -18.92
C ALA A 135 -3.16 -7.59 -17.68
N GLU A 136 -3.97 -8.65 -17.67
CA GLU A 136 -3.97 -9.65 -16.59
C GLU A 136 -2.64 -10.39 -16.51
N GLY A 137 -2.08 -10.85 -17.63
CA GLY A 137 -0.79 -11.54 -17.67
C GLY A 137 0.35 -10.69 -17.09
N ILE A 138 0.43 -9.42 -17.51
CA ILE A 138 1.43 -8.47 -17.01
C ILE A 138 1.25 -8.21 -15.52
N ARG A 139 0.01 -7.97 -15.06
CA ARG A 139 -0.28 -7.74 -13.64
C ARG A 139 0.13 -8.93 -12.79
N VAL A 140 -0.19 -10.15 -13.21
CA VAL A 140 0.20 -11.37 -12.49
C VAL A 140 1.72 -11.49 -12.40
N ALA A 141 2.45 -11.23 -13.49
CA ALA A 141 3.90 -11.25 -13.49
C ALA A 141 4.50 -10.23 -12.51
N LEU A 142 4.01 -8.97 -12.54
CA LEU A 142 4.46 -7.91 -11.64
C LEU A 142 4.15 -8.21 -10.16
N ILE A 143 2.92 -8.66 -9.84
CA ILE A 143 2.52 -9.06 -8.49
C ILE A 143 3.43 -10.17 -7.98
N THR A 144 3.67 -11.19 -8.81
CA THR A 144 4.50 -12.33 -8.44
C THR A 144 5.96 -11.93 -8.21
N ARG A 145 6.49 -11.01 -9.03
CA ARG A 145 7.88 -10.58 -8.93
C ARG A 145 8.13 -9.67 -7.73
N PHE A 146 7.22 -8.72 -7.47
CA PHE A 146 7.47 -7.63 -6.53
C PHE A 146 6.68 -7.73 -5.23
N ILE A 147 5.45 -8.27 -5.22
CA ILE A 147 4.59 -8.19 -4.03
C ILE A 147 4.55 -9.54 -3.30
N SER A 148 4.00 -10.57 -3.92
CA SER A 148 3.72 -11.86 -3.27
C SER A 148 3.64 -12.99 -4.29
N SER A 149 4.13 -14.17 -3.90
CA SER A 149 4.00 -15.41 -4.68
C SER A 149 2.83 -16.29 -4.21
N GLN A 150 1.97 -15.80 -3.32
CA GLN A 150 0.82 -16.56 -2.83
C GLN A 150 -0.34 -16.50 -3.83
N LEU A 151 -0.78 -17.65 -4.34
CA LEU A 151 -1.84 -17.74 -5.35
C LEU A 151 -3.17 -17.07 -4.92
N PRO A 152 -3.66 -17.24 -3.68
CA PRO A 152 -4.89 -16.56 -3.27
C PRO A 152 -4.77 -15.02 -3.30
N PHE A 153 -3.62 -14.48 -2.90
CA PHE A 153 -3.33 -13.05 -3.00
C PHE A 153 -3.29 -12.61 -4.47
N ILE A 154 -2.55 -13.31 -5.33
CA ILE A 154 -2.42 -12.97 -6.76
C ILE A 154 -3.80 -12.96 -7.44
N SER A 155 -4.63 -13.96 -7.15
CA SER A 155 -5.98 -14.11 -7.72
C SER A 155 -6.88 -12.91 -7.44
N LEU A 156 -6.77 -12.34 -6.24
CA LEU A 156 -7.51 -11.14 -5.83
C LEU A 156 -6.84 -9.86 -6.35
N ALA A 157 -5.53 -9.71 -6.11
CA ALA A 157 -4.79 -8.49 -6.40
C ALA A 157 -4.77 -8.13 -7.89
N LYS A 158 -4.74 -9.11 -8.80
CA LYS A 158 -4.76 -8.85 -10.25
C LYS A 158 -6.01 -8.10 -10.72
N ASN A 159 -7.10 -8.14 -9.95
CA ASN A 159 -8.35 -7.45 -10.29
C ASN A 159 -8.34 -5.98 -9.84
N HIS A 160 -7.50 -5.61 -8.86
CA HIS A 160 -7.52 -4.28 -8.24
C HIS A 160 -6.26 -3.46 -8.51
N ILE A 161 -5.08 -4.09 -8.62
CA ILE A 161 -3.81 -3.38 -8.82
C ILE A 161 -3.52 -3.25 -10.31
N THR A 162 -3.37 -2.03 -10.81
CA THR A 162 -3.05 -1.76 -12.22
C THR A 162 -1.54 -1.62 -12.45
N MET A 163 -1.09 -1.66 -13.72
CA MET A 163 0.31 -1.38 -14.07
C MET A 163 0.76 0.02 -13.63
N ARG A 164 -0.14 1.01 -13.61
CA ARG A 164 0.17 2.37 -13.14
C ARG A 164 0.34 2.42 -11.63
N ASP A 165 -0.49 1.69 -10.89
CA ASP A 165 -0.30 1.55 -9.44
C ASP A 165 1.05 0.90 -9.10
N PHE A 166 1.53 -0.02 -9.94
CA PHE A 166 2.87 -0.59 -9.80
C PHE A 166 3.98 0.42 -10.06
N GLN A 167 3.81 1.35 -10.99
CA GLN A 167 4.80 2.40 -11.22
C GLN A 167 4.97 3.24 -9.95
N ASP A 168 3.87 3.77 -9.42
CA ASP A 168 3.87 4.59 -8.20
C ASP A 168 4.48 3.83 -7.01
N LEU A 169 4.19 2.53 -6.91
CA LEU A 169 4.74 1.65 -5.87
C LEU A 169 6.26 1.48 -6.02
N LEU A 170 6.74 1.20 -7.23
CA LEU A 170 8.14 0.91 -7.47
C LEU A 170 9.02 2.18 -7.41
N GLU A 171 8.46 3.36 -7.67
CA GLU A 171 9.14 4.65 -7.44
C GLU A 171 9.53 4.86 -5.97
N HIS A 172 8.77 4.29 -5.03
CA HIS A 172 9.05 4.34 -3.59
C HIS A 172 9.67 3.03 -3.06
N THR A 173 10.13 2.14 -3.94
CA THR A 173 10.74 0.86 -3.54
C THR A 173 12.24 0.88 -3.78
N TRP A 174 13.00 0.54 -2.75
CA TRP A 174 14.43 0.29 -2.82
C TRP A 174 14.71 -1.21 -2.79
N TRP A 175 15.58 -1.63 -3.69
CA TRP A 175 15.97 -3.03 -3.85
C TRP A 175 17.48 -3.20 -3.88
N SER A 176 17.91 -4.42 -3.54
CA SER A 176 19.29 -4.84 -3.76
C SER A 176 19.62 -4.84 -5.24
N ARG A 177 20.85 -4.42 -5.59
CA ARG A 177 21.36 -4.49 -6.97
C ARG A 177 21.77 -5.92 -7.35
N LYS A 178 21.88 -6.83 -6.38
CA LYS A 178 22.42 -8.18 -6.54
C LYS A 178 21.38 -9.27 -6.29
N ARG A 179 20.38 -9.01 -5.46
CA ARG A 179 19.38 -9.98 -5.04
C ARG A 179 17.96 -9.49 -5.38
N PRO A 180 17.15 -10.29 -6.11
CA PRO A 180 15.74 -9.98 -6.26
C PRO A 180 15.03 -10.12 -4.91
N GLY A 181 13.88 -9.46 -4.77
CA GLY A 181 13.10 -9.50 -3.55
C GLY A 181 11.69 -8.98 -3.71
N LYS A 182 10.84 -9.37 -2.76
CA LYS A 182 9.42 -8.99 -2.71
C LYS A 182 9.16 -8.01 -1.57
N LEU A 183 7.98 -7.41 -1.52
CA LEU A 183 7.56 -6.44 -0.50
C LEU A 183 6.93 -7.07 0.76
N GLY A 184 6.53 -8.34 0.71
CA GLY A 184 5.99 -9.07 1.87
C GLY A 184 4.53 -8.75 2.19
N GLY A 185 4.00 -9.44 3.20
CA GLY A 185 2.59 -9.47 3.55
C GLY A 185 2.03 -8.11 3.97
N LYS A 186 2.56 -7.47 5.02
CA LYS A 186 2.01 -6.16 5.46
C LYS A 186 1.94 -5.13 4.33
N ALA A 187 2.96 -5.08 3.47
CA ALA A 187 2.94 -4.21 2.30
C ALA A 187 1.85 -4.63 1.32
N ALA A 188 1.79 -5.93 0.99
CA ALA A 188 0.82 -6.51 0.08
C ALA A 188 -0.63 -6.23 0.51
N GLY A 189 -0.98 -6.51 1.76
CA GLY A 189 -2.30 -6.28 2.33
C GLY A 189 -2.69 -4.79 2.33
N MET A 190 -1.75 -3.90 2.71
CA MET A 190 -1.98 -2.45 2.69
C MET A 190 -2.21 -1.91 1.26
N ILE A 191 -1.37 -2.31 0.32
CA ILE A 191 -1.49 -1.89 -1.09
C ILE A 191 -2.82 -2.38 -1.67
N LEU A 192 -3.17 -3.65 -1.42
CA LEU A 192 -4.41 -4.23 -1.92
C LEU A 192 -5.64 -3.57 -1.30
N ALA A 193 -5.65 -3.37 0.02
CA ALA A 193 -6.74 -2.67 0.70
C ALA A 193 -6.94 -1.26 0.16
N HIS A 194 -5.85 -0.51 -0.06
CA HIS A 194 -5.91 0.82 -0.66
C HIS A 194 -6.54 0.77 -2.05
N LYS A 195 -6.13 -0.14 -2.93
CA LYS A 195 -6.64 -0.21 -4.30
C LYS A 195 -8.05 -0.79 -4.42
N ILE A 196 -8.51 -1.56 -3.43
CA ILE A 196 -9.93 -1.93 -3.28
C ILE A 196 -10.77 -0.71 -2.89
N LEU A 197 -10.28 0.12 -1.96
CA LEU A 197 -11.04 1.28 -1.47
C LEU A 197 -11.04 2.45 -2.45
N LEU A 198 -9.89 2.70 -3.10
CA LEU A 198 -9.63 3.81 -4.01
C LEU A 198 -9.09 3.28 -5.35
N PRO A 199 -9.93 2.60 -6.15
CA PRO A 199 -9.55 2.07 -7.46
C PRO A 199 -9.21 3.19 -8.46
N LEU A 200 -8.16 2.99 -9.27
CA LEU A 200 -7.69 4.00 -10.24
C LEU A 200 -8.59 4.14 -11.48
N LEU A 201 -9.25 3.05 -11.88
CA LEU A 201 -9.99 2.95 -13.16
C LEU A 201 -11.51 2.83 -12.99
N GLU A 202 -12.02 2.85 -11.75
CA GLU A 202 -13.45 2.77 -11.46
C GLU A 202 -13.99 4.14 -11.00
N GLU A 203 -15.30 4.21 -10.75
CA GLU A 203 -15.94 5.42 -10.23
C GLU A 203 -15.39 5.76 -8.83
N LYS A 204 -15.01 7.02 -8.66
CA LYS A 204 -14.42 7.53 -7.43
C LYS A 204 -15.49 7.68 -6.35
N ASP A 205 -15.19 7.17 -5.18
CA ASP A 205 -16.01 7.40 -4.00
C ASP A 205 -15.52 8.64 -3.25
N THR A 206 -16.23 9.76 -3.40
CA THR A 206 -15.81 11.06 -2.85
C THR A 206 -15.62 11.03 -1.33
N GLN A 207 -16.42 10.24 -0.61
CA GLN A 207 -16.29 10.11 0.84
C GLN A 207 -15.01 9.34 1.22
N LEU A 208 -14.69 8.24 0.53
CA LEU A 208 -13.43 7.53 0.79
C LEU A 208 -12.23 8.35 0.34
N GLU A 209 -12.30 9.01 -0.82
CA GLU A 209 -11.27 9.94 -1.30
C GLU A 209 -11.08 11.12 -0.35
N GLU A 210 -12.06 11.44 0.47
CA GLU A 210 -11.92 12.52 1.43
C GLU A 210 -11.09 12.09 2.66
N TYR A 211 -11.29 10.86 3.16
CA TYR A 211 -10.79 10.45 4.48
C TYR A 211 -9.75 9.32 4.47
N VAL A 212 -9.70 8.49 3.42
CA VAL A 212 -8.77 7.35 3.35
C VAL A 212 -7.48 7.77 2.69
N ARG A 213 -6.36 7.61 3.40
CA ARG A 213 -5.01 7.85 2.89
C ARG A 213 -4.09 6.71 3.31
N VAL A 214 -3.08 6.45 2.49
CA VAL A 214 -1.92 5.64 2.89
C VAL A 214 -0.82 6.61 3.32
N PRO A 215 -0.21 6.43 4.51
CA PRO A 215 0.92 7.25 4.92
C PRO A 215 2.05 7.17 3.90
N GLU A 216 2.82 8.25 3.73
CA GLU A 216 4.02 8.20 2.90
C GLU A 216 4.90 7.03 3.32
N THR A 217 5.17 6.13 2.37
CA THR A 217 5.77 4.82 2.62
C THR A 217 6.88 4.54 1.62
N TRP A 218 8.04 4.17 2.14
CA TRP A 218 9.15 3.62 1.36
C TRP A 218 9.28 2.14 1.67
N TYR A 219 9.56 1.35 0.66
CA TYR A 219 9.67 -0.10 0.79
C TYR A 219 11.10 -0.54 0.58
N LEU A 220 11.61 -1.40 1.47
CA LEU A 220 12.88 -2.10 1.29
C LEU A 220 12.55 -3.55 0.99
N ASN A 221 12.77 -3.99 -0.24
CA ASN A 221 12.39 -5.35 -0.61
C ASN A 221 13.25 -6.40 0.12
N SER A 222 12.80 -7.64 0.11
CA SER A 222 13.48 -8.74 0.79
C SER A 222 14.89 -9.05 0.24
N GLY A 223 15.25 -8.52 -0.93
CA GLY A 223 16.58 -8.65 -1.51
C GLY A 223 17.64 -7.87 -0.71
N VAL A 224 17.25 -6.74 -0.11
CA VAL A 224 18.12 -5.96 0.80
C VAL A 224 18.52 -6.80 2.00
N PHE A 225 17.57 -7.55 2.57
CA PHE A 225 17.84 -8.48 3.67
C PHE A 225 18.77 -9.62 3.23
N SER A 226 18.50 -10.26 2.09
CA SER A 226 19.36 -11.34 1.57
C SER A 226 20.80 -10.87 1.34
N GLU A 227 21.00 -9.71 0.70
CA GLU A 227 22.33 -9.14 0.51
C GLU A 227 23.02 -8.80 1.84
N PHE A 228 22.27 -8.28 2.82
CA PHE A 228 22.79 -7.99 4.15
C PHE A 228 23.30 -9.26 4.85
N LEU A 229 22.56 -10.38 4.78
CA LEU A 229 23.01 -11.65 5.35
C LEU A 229 24.28 -12.17 4.66
N ASP A 230 24.30 -12.16 3.33
CA ASP A 230 25.43 -12.64 2.52
C ASP A 230 26.71 -11.87 2.86
N ARG A 231 26.63 -10.54 2.84
CA ARG A 231 27.77 -9.64 3.08
C ARG A 231 28.41 -9.86 4.46
N ASN A 232 27.61 -10.22 5.45
CA ASN A 232 28.03 -10.34 6.84
C ASN A 232 28.24 -11.79 7.28
N ASN A 233 28.18 -12.75 6.36
CA ASN A 233 28.25 -14.20 6.64
C ASN A 233 27.23 -14.66 7.68
N LEU A 234 26.05 -14.03 7.75
CA LEU A 234 25.02 -14.34 8.75
C LEU A 234 24.12 -15.51 8.30
N TYR A 235 24.33 -16.06 7.10
CA TYR A 235 23.63 -17.25 6.60
C TYR A 235 23.79 -18.47 7.52
N LEU A 236 24.84 -18.50 8.34
CA LEU A 236 25.05 -19.55 9.34
C LEU A 236 23.90 -19.65 10.36
N PHE A 237 23.09 -18.60 10.52
CA PHE A 237 21.91 -18.61 11.37
C PHE A 237 20.68 -19.29 10.75
N HIS A 238 20.71 -19.69 9.47
CA HIS A 238 19.58 -20.42 8.88
C HIS A 238 19.32 -21.78 9.55
N THR A 239 20.34 -22.42 10.13
CA THR A 239 20.20 -23.66 10.88
C THR A 239 19.75 -23.45 12.33
N PHE A 240 19.89 -22.22 12.84
CA PHE A 240 19.56 -21.85 14.23
C PHE A 240 18.11 -22.19 14.59
N LYS A 241 17.19 -22.05 13.63
CA LYS A 241 15.75 -22.32 13.80
C LYS A 241 15.41 -23.77 14.21
N TYR A 242 16.34 -24.71 14.00
CA TYR A 242 16.17 -26.14 14.33
C TYR A 242 16.67 -26.52 15.72
N LYS A 243 17.27 -25.59 16.48
CA LYS A 243 17.68 -25.85 17.87
C LYS A 243 16.48 -25.99 18.80
N ASP A 244 16.68 -26.58 19.97
CA ASP A 244 15.65 -26.60 21.01
C ASP A 244 15.34 -25.18 21.52
N ARG A 245 14.23 -25.04 22.25
CA ARG A 245 13.73 -23.75 22.73
C ARG A 245 14.73 -23.05 23.65
N GLU A 246 15.33 -23.78 24.58
CA GLU A 246 16.25 -23.22 25.58
C GLU A 246 17.52 -22.67 24.94
N ALA A 247 18.07 -23.40 23.95
CA ALA A 247 19.21 -22.95 23.18
C ALA A 247 18.89 -21.71 22.34
N ILE A 248 17.70 -21.66 21.72
CA ILE A 248 17.25 -20.48 20.97
C ILE A 248 17.19 -19.25 21.89
N GLU A 249 16.52 -19.36 23.04
CA GLU A 249 16.38 -18.25 23.99
C GLU A 249 17.73 -17.78 24.53
N LYS A 250 18.63 -18.71 24.86
CA LYS A 250 19.97 -18.39 25.40
C LYS A 250 20.89 -17.71 24.37
N GLU A 251 20.91 -18.23 23.15
CA GLU A 251 21.84 -17.78 22.11
C GLU A 251 21.34 -16.55 21.33
N TYR A 252 20.05 -16.22 21.42
CA TYR A 252 19.48 -15.08 20.67
C TYR A 252 20.19 -13.76 20.96
N SER A 253 20.59 -13.51 22.21
CA SER A 253 21.34 -12.31 22.62
C SER A 253 22.66 -12.14 21.83
N TRP A 254 23.33 -13.25 21.53
CA TRP A 254 24.55 -13.25 20.71
C TRP A 254 24.26 -12.98 19.24
N ILE A 255 23.12 -13.46 18.71
CA ILE A 255 22.68 -13.12 17.35
C ILE A 255 22.41 -11.62 17.25
N GLU A 256 21.69 -11.03 18.22
CA GLU A 256 21.44 -9.58 18.24
C GLU A 256 22.74 -8.77 18.22
N GLU A 257 23.75 -9.20 18.97
CA GLU A 257 25.08 -8.58 18.96
C GLU A 257 25.76 -8.69 17.59
N ARG A 258 25.70 -9.85 16.94
CA ARG A 258 26.24 -10.04 15.58
C ARG A 258 25.57 -9.12 14.56
N PHE A 259 24.25 -9.00 14.61
CA PHE A 259 23.50 -8.07 13.74
C PHE A 259 23.82 -6.61 14.03
N ARG A 260 24.10 -6.24 15.29
CA ARG A 260 24.51 -4.89 15.68
C ARG A 260 25.79 -4.45 14.95
N PHE A 261 26.79 -5.32 14.87
CA PHE A 261 28.10 -5.04 14.25
C PHE A 261 28.17 -5.33 12.74
N ALA A 262 27.14 -5.96 12.16
CA ALA A 262 27.04 -6.18 10.73
C ALA A 262 26.89 -4.86 9.95
N ASN A 263 27.30 -4.82 8.67
CA ASN A 263 27.32 -3.61 7.86
C ASN A 263 26.48 -3.76 6.59
N PHE A 264 25.77 -2.69 6.23
CA PHE A 264 25.14 -2.56 4.92
C PHE A 264 26.19 -2.20 3.86
N ALA A 265 25.82 -2.36 2.59
CA ALA A 265 26.64 -1.89 1.50
C ALA A 265 26.64 -0.36 1.40
N PRO A 266 27.78 0.31 1.08
CA PRO A 266 27.85 1.77 0.99
C PRO A 266 26.76 2.37 0.10
N GLU A 267 26.48 1.71 -1.03
CA GLU A 267 25.41 2.10 -1.96
C GLU A 267 24.01 2.03 -1.34
N VAL A 268 23.75 1.05 -0.46
CA VAL A 268 22.48 0.90 0.25
C VAL A 268 22.36 1.93 1.37
N VAL A 269 23.47 2.25 2.06
CA VAL A 269 23.51 3.32 3.06
C VAL A 269 23.21 4.68 2.43
N GLU A 270 23.69 4.92 1.21
CA GLU A 270 23.37 6.15 0.47
C GLU A 270 21.89 6.23 0.06
N ASP A 271 21.28 5.10 -0.30
CA ASP A 271 19.82 5.09 -0.51
C ASP A 271 19.04 5.39 0.77
N PHE A 272 19.47 4.83 1.91
CA PHE A 272 18.86 5.14 3.21
C PHE A 272 18.98 6.63 3.56
N ARG A 273 20.12 7.24 3.23
CA ARG A 273 20.33 8.68 3.37
C ARG A 273 19.33 9.46 2.51
N LYS A 274 19.13 9.08 1.25
CA LYS A 274 18.13 9.72 0.35
C LYS A 274 16.71 9.60 0.90
N ILE A 275 16.31 8.41 1.36
CA ILE A 275 15.00 8.19 2.00
C ILE A 275 14.82 9.15 3.17
N LEU A 276 15.80 9.23 4.06
CA LEU A 276 15.72 10.12 5.23
C LEU A 276 15.73 11.59 4.82
N THR A 277 16.52 12.00 3.83
CA THR A 277 16.50 13.37 3.32
C THR A 277 15.13 13.75 2.79
N GLU A 278 14.47 12.87 2.04
CA GLU A 278 13.10 13.06 1.53
C GLU A 278 12.06 13.13 2.66
N ILE A 279 12.19 12.26 3.66
CA ILE A 279 11.28 12.24 4.83
C ILE A 279 11.38 13.53 5.65
N GLY A 280 12.57 14.11 5.77
CA GLY A 280 12.85 15.21 6.69
C GLY A 280 12.83 14.78 8.16
N GLU A 281 12.72 15.73 9.09
CA GLU A 281 12.66 15.46 10.54
C GLU A 281 11.24 15.09 11.00
N HIS A 282 10.65 14.07 10.38
CA HIS A 282 9.32 13.56 10.71
C HIS A 282 9.40 12.16 11.35
N PRO A 283 8.68 11.84 12.43
CA PRO A 283 8.72 10.52 13.04
C PRO A 283 8.36 9.39 12.08
N ILE A 284 9.08 8.28 12.15
CA ILE A 284 8.91 7.13 11.25
C ILE A 284 8.68 5.84 12.02
N ILE A 285 8.02 4.89 11.38
CA ILE A 285 7.93 3.51 11.84
C ILE A 285 8.57 2.59 10.81
N ILE A 286 9.46 1.72 11.28
CA ILE A 286 10.03 0.61 10.51
C ILE A 286 9.19 -0.62 10.84
N ARG A 287 8.47 -1.14 9.86
CA ARG A 287 7.65 -2.36 10.00
C ARG A 287 8.31 -3.50 9.24
N SER A 288 8.49 -4.62 9.93
CA SER A 288 8.74 -5.92 9.29
C SER A 288 7.59 -6.28 8.36
N SER A 289 7.89 -6.71 7.14
CA SER A 289 6.91 -7.23 6.17
C SER A 289 7.37 -8.61 5.72
N SER A 290 6.93 -9.63 6.45
CA SER A 290 7.31 -11.04 6.24
C SER A 290 6.61 -11.64 5.02
N MET A 291 7.23 -12.61 4.35
CA MET A 291 6.57 -13.33 3.26
C MET A 291 5.38 -14.22 3.72
N LEU A 292 5.31 -14.51 5.03
CA LEU A 292 4.26 -15.33 5.62
C LEU A 292 3.09 -14.50 6.19
N GLU A 293 3.25 -13.18 6.38
CA GLU A 293 2.29 -12.34 7.11
C GLU A 293 0.88 -12.27 6.50
N ASP A 294 0.77 -12.42 5.18
CA ASP A 294 -0.52 -12.40 4.45
C ASP A 294 -0.98 -13.79 4.00
N ASN A 295 -0.41 -14.86 4.57
CA ASN A 295 -0.84 -16.19 4.21
C ASN A 295 -2.29 -16.43 4.64
N PHE A 296 -3.13 -16.77 3.66
CA PHE A 296 -4.56 -16.97 3.83
C PHE A 296 -4.79 -18.09 4.86
N GLY A 297 -5.19 -17.72 6.08
CA GLY A 297 -5.51 -18.68 7.16
C GLY A 297 -4.50 -18.74 8.31
N LEU A 298 -3.43 -17.95 8.31
CA LEU A 298 -2.46 -17.87 9.41
C LEU A 298 -2.37 -16.44 9.95
N ALA A 299 -2.43 -16.26 11.26
CA ALA A 299 -2.36 -14.95 11.90
C ALA A 299 -0.94 -14.66 12.41
N PHE A 300 -0.12 -13.98 11.60
CA PHE A 300 1.22 -13.50 12.00
C PHE A 300 1.19 -12.12 12.68
N SER A 301 0.00 -11.57 12.92
CA SER A 301 -0.15 -10.26 13.58
C SER A 301 0.57 -10.24 14.93
N GLY A 302 1.41 -9.22 15.12
CA GLY A 302 2.19 -9.02 16.34
C GLY A 302 3.38 -9.96 16.57
N LYS A 303 3.74 -10.82 15.60
CA LYS A 303 4.88 -11.75 15.78
C LYS A 303 6.24 -11.15 15.44
N TYR A 304 6.29 -10.22 14.50
CA TYR A 304 7.52 -9.56 14.07
C TYR A 304 7.59 -8.12 14.56
N LEU A 305 8.81 -7.64 14.80
CA LEU A 305 9.07 -6.34 15.40
C LEU A 305 8.68 -5.19 14.45
N SER A 306 7.98 -4.20 14.99
CA SER A 306 7.83 -2.86 14.41
C SER A 306 8.45 -1.84 15.36
N LEU A 307 9.24 -0.91 14.83
CA LEU A 307 10.04 0.01 15.63
C LEU A 307 9.74 1.45 15.23
N PHE A 308 9.30 2.25 16.21
CA PHE A 308 9.14 3.68 16.04
C PHE A 308 10.48 4.41 16.27
N LEU A 309 10.74 5.41 15.44
CA LEU A 309 11.86 6.34 15.56
C LEU A 309 11.30 7.77 15.52
N THR A 310 11.72 8.61 16.45
CA THR A 310 11.34 10.03 16.43
C THR A 310 11.94 10.78 15.24
N ASN A 311 13.06 10.28 14.70
CA ASN A 311 13.73 10.78 13.50
C ASN A 311 14.01 12.29 13.56
N GLN A 312 14.61 12.73 14.68
CA GLN A 312 14.99 14.12 14.95
C GLN A 312 16.52 14.29 14.90
N GLY A 313 16.99 15.51 14.63
CA GLY A 313 18.40 15.88 14.59
C GLY A 313 18.99 15.89 13.19
N ASP A 314 20.33 15.98 13.12
CA ASP A 314 21.06 15.96 11.86
C ASP A 314 20.93 14.61 11.13
N ILE A 315 21.24 14.64 9.82
CA ILE A 315 21.08 13.48 8.94
C ILE A 315 21.91 12.27 9.39
N GLU A 316 23.11 12.45 9.96
CA GLU A 316 23.94 11.33 10.40
C GLU A 316 23.38 10.67 11.65
N THR A 317 22.94 11.48 12.63
CA THR A 317 22.27 10.96 13.84
C THR A 317 21.04 10.14 13.45
N ARG A 318 20.21 10.67 12.55
CA ARG A 318 19.01 9.98 12.06
C ARG A 318 19.34 8.71 11.28
N LEU A 319 20.33 8.76 10.40
CA LEU A 319 20.82 7.61 9.63
C LEU A 319 21.32 6.48 10.55
N ASN A 320 22.08 6.83 11.58
CA ASN A 320 22.58 5.86 12.56
C ASN A 320 21.44 5.17 13.32
N HIS A 321 20.45 5.94 13.78
CA HIS A 321 19.25 5.38 14.43
C HIS A 321 18.43 4.51 13.49
N PHE A 322 18.27 4.93 12.24
CA PHE A 322 17.56 4.17 11.21
C PHE A 322 18.24 2.83 10.92
N ILE A 323 19.56 2.82 10.65
CA ILE A 323 20.35 1.60 10.42
C ILE A 323 20.28 0.67 11.63
N MET A 324 20.41 1.21 12.85
CA MET A 324 20.28 0.41 14.07
C MET A 324 18.87 -0.20 14.21
N GLY A 325 17.83 0.55 13.84
CA GLY A 325 16.45 0.07 13.78
C GLY A 325 16.27 -1.08 12.79
N LEU A 326 16.78 -0.94 11.56
CA LEU A 326 16.73 -2.01 10.55
C LEU A 326 17.44 -3.28 11.03
N LYS A 327 18.63 -3.14 11.63
CA LYS A 327 19.38 -4.28 12.20
C LYS A 327 18.60 -5.02 13.28
N LYS A 328 17.91 -4.29 14.16
CA LYS A 328 17.05 -4.90 15.20
C LYS A 328 15.88 -5.66 14.58
N VAL A 329 15.21 -5.07 13.58
CA VAL A 329 14.11 -5.73 12.86
C VAL A 329 14.60 -7.00 12.17
N PHE A 330 15.76 -6.97 11.52
CA PHE A 330 16.37 -8.16 10.90
C PHE A 330 16.78 -9.23 11.91
N ALA A 331 17.36 -8.85 13.05
CA ALA A 331 17.69 -9.81 14.10
C ALA A 331 16.44 -10.52 14.63
N SER A 332 15.31 -9.80 14.74
CA SER A 332 14.05 -10.34 15.29
C SER A 332 13.51 -11.57 14.55
N ILE A 333 13.88 -11.78 13.27
CA ILE A 333 13.51 -12.96 12.48
C ILE A 333 14.03 -14.25 13.14
N PHE A 334 15.17 -14.16 13.81
CA PHE A 334 15.85 -15.25 14.50
C PHE A 334 15.48 -15.31 15.99
N GLY A 335 14.50 -14.52 16.43
CA GLY A 335 13.99 -14.52 17.79
C GLY A 335 13.23 -15.79 18.15
N PRO A 336 13.09 -16.09 19.45
CA PRO A 336 12.33 -17.26 19.92
C PRO A 336 10.88 -17.22 19.45
N ASP A 337 10.18 -16.10 19.60
CA ASP A 337 8.74 -16.03 19.29
C ASP A 337 8.42 -16.34 17.82
N PRO A 338 9.10 -15.74 16.80
CA PRO A 338 8.83 -16.09 15.40
C PRO A 338 9.28 -17.50 15.01
N ILE A 339 10.34 -18.04 15.62
CA ILE A 339 10.80 -19.41 15.34
C ILE A 339 9.82 -20.42 15.91
N LEU A 340 9.44 -20.28 17.18
CA LEU A 340 8.53 -21.19 17.86
C LEU A 340 7.14 -21.15 17.23
N TYR A 341 6.64 -19.96 16.89
CA TYR A 341 5.36 -19.84 16.18
C TYR A 341 5.38 -20.60 14.85
N ARG A 342 6.44 -20.46 14.04
CA ARG A 342 6.57 -21.21 12.78
C ARG A 342 6.68 -22.71 13.02
N ARG A 343 7.37 -23.15 14.08
CA ARG A 343 7.43 -24.56 14.46
C ARG A 343 6.05 -25.11 14.79
N ASP A 344 5.29 -24.42 15.61
CA ASP A 344 3.96 -24.85 16.07
C ASP A 344 2.94 -24.95 14.91
N HIS A 345 3.17 -24.22 13.82
CA HIS A 345 2.31 -24.20 12.64
C HIS A 345 2.89 -24.95 11.43
N GLY A 346 4.00 -25.68 11.59
CA GLY A 346 4.61 -26.48 10.51
C GLY A 346 5.25 -25.64 9.38
N LEU A 347 5.65 -24.41 9.68
CA LEU A 347 6.23 -23.42 8.74
C LEU A 347 7.73 -23.22 8.93
N LEU A 348 8.38 -24.05 9.76
CA LEU A 348 9.78 -23.87 10.11
C LEU A 348 10.70 -23.98 8.89
N ASP A 349 10.36 -24.88 7.95
CA ASP A 349 11.15 -25.15 6.75
C ASP A 349 10.98 -24.08 5.66
N TYR A 350 9.96 -23.23 5.78
CA TYR A 350 9.77 -22.12 4.85
C TYR A 350 10.99 -21.16 4.88
N ASP A 351 11.46 -20.77 3.69
CA ASP A 351 12.53 -19.79 3.52
C ASP A 351 11.99 -18.39 3.82
N GLU A 352 11.94 -18.07 5.12
CA GLU A 352 11.46 -16.79 5.61
C GLU A 352 12.41 -15.67 5.20
N ARG A 353 11.89 -14.71 4.44
CA ARG A 353 12.60 -13.49 4.04
C ARG A 353 11.82 -12.28 4.48
N MET A 354 12.56 -11.23 4.85
CA MET A 354 11.97 -10.03 5.41
C MET A 354 12.14 -8.85 4.46
N ALA A 355 11.03 -8.31 4.01
CA ALA A 355 10.98 -6.95 3.50
C ALA A 355 10.72 -5.98 4.65
N MET A 356 10.92 -4.69 4.43
CA MET A 356 10.60 -3.67 5.41
C MET A 356 9.81 -2.55 4.78
N MET A 357 8.89 -1.98 5.56
CA MET A 357 8.16 -0.77 5.23
C MET A 357 8.64 0.33 6.17
N VAL A 358 9.03 1.47 5.61
CA VAL A 358 9.36 2.67 6.36
C VAL A 358 8.25 3.66 6.10
N GLN A 359 7.49 4.01 7.13
CA GLN A 359 6.32 4.88 6.98
C GLN A 359 6.45 6.10 7.85
N LYS A 360 6.03 7.27 7.34
CA LYS A 360 5.78 8.42 8.21
C LYS A 360 4.69 8.05 9.20
N VAL A 361 4.93 8.33 10.48
CA VAL A 361 3.93 8.14 11.52
C VAL A 361 2.86 9.20 11.33
N VAL A 362 1.60 8.77 11.22
CA VAL A 362 0.46 9.67 11.18
C VAL A 362 0.31 10.33 12.55
N GLY A 363 0.19 11.65 12.57
CA GLY A 363 -0.05 12.38 13.80
C GLY A 363 0.37 13.83 13.74
N GLN A 364 0.29 14.47 14.89
CA GLN A 364 0.72 15.85 15.09
C GLN A 364 1.41 16.00 16.43
N GLN A 365 2.07 17.15 16.59
CA GLN A 365 2.79 17.49 17.81
C GLN A 365 1.83 18.05 18.87
N PHE A 366 1.95 17.52 20.08
CA PHE A 366 1.24 17.89 21.30
C PHE A 366 2.30 18.20 22.38
N GLY A 367 2.77 19.45 22.42
CA GLY A 367 3.92 19.81 23.26
C GLY A 367 5.20 19.08 22.81
N ASP A 368 5.84 18.34 23.71
CA ASP A 368 7.03 17.51 23.42
C ASP A 368 6.69 16.15 22.78
N TYR A 369 5.40 15.82 22.65
CA TYR A 369 4.92 14.51 22.19
C TYR A 369 4.42 14.55 20.76
N PHE A 370 4.62 13.47 20.01
CA PHE A 370 4.03 13.25 18.70
C PHE A 370 3.20 11.98 18.70
N LEU A 371 1.95 12.08 18.25
CA LEU A 371 1.00 10.97 18.21
C LEU A 371 -0.14 11.26 17.22
N PRO A 372 -0.77 10.21 16.64
CA PRO A 372 -2.09 10.37 16.06
C PRO A 372 -3.09 10.73 17.16
N PHE A 373 -4.09 11.53 16.82
CA PHE A 373 -5.15 11.81 17.78
C PHE A 373 -5.89 10.52 18.18
N ILE A 374 -6.24 9.68 17.21
CA ILE A 374 -6.85 8.37 17.45
C ILE A 374 -6.06 7.29 16.72
N GLY A 375 -5.76 6.19 17.42
CA GLY A 375 -5.29 4.94 16.85
C GLY A 375 -6.32 3.84 17.06
N GLY A 376 -6.37 2.83 16.20
CA GLY A 376 -7.33 1.76 16.39
C GLY A 376 -7.21 0.57 15.46
N VAL A 377 -8.03 -0.42 15.75
CA VAL A 377 -8.24 -1.61 14.91
C VAL A 377 -9.73 -1.76 14.64
N MET A 378 -10.09 -1.97 13.38
CA MET A 378 -11.46 -2.27 12.97
C MET A 378 -11.57 -3.73 12.57
N PHE A 379 -12.71 -4.36 12.87
CA PHE A 379 -13.04 -5.73 12.53
C PHE A 379 -14.37 -5.72 11.77
N SER A 380 -14.40 -6.31 10.58
CA SER A 380 -15.61 -6.45 9.76
C SER A 380 -16.69 -7.29 10.45
N GLN A 381 -16.29 -8.24 11.30
CA GLN A 381 -17.20 -9.02 12.12
C GLN A 381 -16.97 -8.81 13.61
N ASN A 382 -18.06 -8.57 14.35
CA ASN A 382 -18.04 -8.44 15.80
C ASN A 382 -18.25 -9.79 16.49
N VAL A 383 -17.18 -10.36 17.06
CA VAL A 383 -17.25 -11.59 17.86
C VAL A 383 -17.76 -11.37 19.29
N HIS A 384 -17.96 -10.12 19.71
CA HIS A 384 -18.37 -9.72 21.06
C HIS A 384 -19.79 -9.13 21.07
N THR A 385 -20.80 -9.98 20.84
CA THR A 385 -22.23 -9.61 20.85
C THR A 385 -22.86 -9.81 22.23
N TRP A 386 -22.48 -9.00 23.21
CA TRP A 386 -22.98 -9.09 24.59
C TRP A 386 -24.42 -8.56 24.79
N ASN A 387 -24.97 -7.86 23.78
CA ASN A 387 -26.34 -7.36 23.77
C ASN A 387 -27.05 -7.84 22.50
N PRO A 388 -28.32 -8.31 22.57
CA PRO A 388 -29.04 -8.85 21.41
C PRO A 388 -29.27 -7.84 20.28
N LYS A 389 -29.18 -6.52 20.56
CA LYS A 389 -29.26 -5.50 19.51
C LYS A 389 -28.00 -5.43 18.64
N ILE A 390 -26.86 -5.88 19.16
CA ILE A 390 -25.59 -5.78 18.44
C ILE A 390 -25.58 -6.80 17.31
N LYS A 391 -25.50 -6.30 16.08
CA LYS A 391 -25.34 -7.11 14.88
C LYS A 391 -23.88 -7.48 14.68
N LYS A 392 -23.62 -8.76 14.41
CA LYS A 392 -22.27 -9.30 14.22
C LYS A 392 -21.63 -8.79 12.93
N GLU A 393 -22.41 -8.78 11.86
CA GLU A 393 -22.06 -8.45 10.48
C GLU A 393 -21.81 -6.96 10.23
N GLU A 394 -22.12 -6.08 11.19
CA GLU A 394 -21.83 -4.64 11.04
C GLU A 394 -20.45 -4.25 11.61
N GLY A 395 -19.77 -5.17 12.29
CA GLY A 395 -18.39 -5.00 12.74
C GLY A 395 -18.19 -4.33 14.10
N LEU A 396 -16.92 -4.22 14.48
CA LEU A 396 -16.43 -3.73 15.78
C LEU A 396 -15.19 -2.86 15.59
N VAL A 397 -15.08 -1.79 16.36
CA VAL A 397 -13.87 -0.97 16.41
C VAL A 397 -13.29 -0.95 17.82
N ARG A 398 -11.96 -0.99 17.91
CA ARG A 398 -11.19 -0.68 19.12
C ARG A 398 -10.51 0.66 18.93
N LEU A 399 -10.84 1.65 19.75
CA LEU A 399 -10.21 2.98 19.71
C LEU A 399 -9.31 3.21 20.91
N VAL A 400 -8.19 3.87 20.66
CA VAL A 400 -7.32 4.45 21.68
C VAL A 400 -6.93 5.88 21.29
N LEU A 401 -6.63 6.70 22.29
CA LEU A 401 -5.96 7.98 22.12
C LEU A 401 -4.46 7.67 21.98
N GLY A 402 -3.79 8.29 21.01
CA GLY A 402 -2.37 8.04 20.75
C GLY A 402 -2.10 6.87 19.82
N LEU A 403 -0.87 6.36 19.86
CA LEU A 403 -0.43 5.29 18.95
C LEU A 403 -1.32 4.03 19.10
N GLY A 404 -1.61 3.37 17.97
CA GLY A 404 -2.52 2.22 17.91
C GLY A 404 -2.00 0.93 18.56
N THR A 405 -0.78 0.92 19.10
CA THR A 405 -0.14 -0.22 19.80
C THR A 405 -1.07 -0.83 20.83
N ARG A 406 -1.74 -0.01 21.64
CA ARG A 406 -2.67 -0.44 22.69
C ARG A 406 -4.03 -0.97 22.19
N ALA A 407 -4.38 -0.68 20.94
CA ALA A 407 -5.57 -1.26 20.32
C ALA A 407 -5.30 -2.68 19.79
N VAL A 408 -4.04 -2.93 19.40
CA VAL A 408 -3.53 -4.23 18.93
C VAL A 408 -3.20 -5.13 20.12
N ASP A 409 -2.35 -4.65 21.04
CA ASP A 409 -1.86 -5.38 22.19
C ASP A 409 -2.81 -5.28 23.39
N ARG A 410 -3.13 -6.42 24.00
CA ARG A 410 -3.90 -6.43 25.25
C ARG A 410 -2.98 -6.06 26.41
N VAL A 411 -3.08 -4.83 26.89
CA VAL A 411 -2.29 -4.36 28.04
C VAL A 411 -3.13 -4.43 29.32
N GLY A 412 -2.71 -5.27 30.26
CA GLY A 412 -3.57 -5.85 31.31
C GLY A 412 -4.56 -4.93 32.03
N SER A 413 -4.14 -3.76 32.52
CA SER A 413 -4.97 -2.87 33.34
C SER A 413 -5.54 -1.66 32.61
N ASP A 414 -5.46 -1.62 31.28
CA ASP A 414 -5.87 -0.48 30.48
C ASP A 414 -6.78 -0.89 29.31
N TYR A 415 -7.82 -0.11 29.05
CA TYR A 415 -8.96 -0.59 28.27
C TYR A 415 -9.16 0.25 26.99
N PRO A 416 -8.91 -0.30 25.80
CA PRO A 416 -9.32 0.35 24.56
C PRO A 416 -10.83 0.43 24.49
N ARG A 417 -11.34 1.50 23.87
CA ARG A 417 -12.77 1.72 23.71
C ARG A 417 -13.34 0.77 22.66
N MET A 418 -14.12 -0.22 23.09
CA MET A 418 -14.80 -1.18 22.21
C MET A 418 -16.13 -0.58 21.70
N ILE A 419 -16.30 -0.47 20.38
CA ILE A 419 -17.45 0.17 19.73
C ILE A 419 -18.09 -0.80 18.73
N PRO A 420 -19.25 -1.38 19.05
CA PRO A 420 -20.05 -2.10 18.07
C PRO A 420 -20.58 -1.13 17.02
N LEU A 421 -20.20 -1.29 15.75
CA LEU A 421 -20.56 -0.33 14.69
C LEU A 421 -22.07 -0.29 14.38
N SER A 422 -22.80 -1.34 14.74
CA SER A 422 -24.26 -1.34 14.67
C SER A 422 -24.94 -0.43 15.69
N HIS A 423 -24.34 -0.28 16.87
CA HIS A 423 -24.88 0.48 17.98
C HIS A 423 -23.74 1.15 18.76
N PRO A 424 -23.12 2.21 18.21
CA PRO A 424 -21.85 2.74 18.69
C PRO A 424 -21.90 3.36 20.10
N GLN A 425 -23.10 3.71 20.57
CA GLN A 425 -23.34 4.28 21.89
C GLN A 425 -23.58 3.22 22.99
N LEU A 426 -23.76 1.94 22.63
CA LEU A 426 -23.96 0.89 23.63
C LEU A 426 -22.67 0.59 24.38
N ARG A 427 -22.78 0.46 25.72
CA ARG A 427 -21.70 0.17 26.65
C ARG A 427 -22.08 -1.00 27.57
N PRO A 428 -21.18 -1.94 27.87
CA PRO A 428 -21.38 -2.87 28.98
C PRO A 428 -21.42 -2.15 30.33
N GLU A 429 -20.71 -1.04 30.46
CA GLU A 429 -20.65 -0.23 31.68
C GLU A 429 -21.92 0.62 31.83
N VAL A 430 -22.51 0.63 33.03
CA VAL A 430 -23.79 1.30 33.32
C VAL A 430 -23.59 2.64 34.04
N THR A 431 -22.63 2.73 34.97
CA THR A 431 -22.39 3.93 35.78
C THR A 431 -21.15 4.72 35.32
N GLY A 432 -21.08 6.01 35.65
CA GLY A 432 -19.91 6.86 35.36
C GLY A 432 -18.61 6.28 35.94
N ASP A 433 -18.66 5.77 37.16
CA ASP A 433 -17.53 5.10 37.82
C ASP A 433 -17.07 3.84 37.10
N GLN A 434 -18.01 3.02 36.61
CA GLN A 434 -17.66 1.85 35.81
C GLN A 434 -16.99 2.27 34.50
N ILE A 435 -17.54 3.27 33.81
CA ILE A 435 -16.96 3.80 32.58
C ILE A 435 -15.52 4.28 32.82
N ARG A 436 -15.26 5.06 33.88
CA ARG A 436 -13.92 5.52 34.26
C ARG A 436 -12.99 4.39 34.71
N LYS A 437 -13.55 3.36 35.34
CA LYS A 437 -12.78 2.18 35.76
C LYS A 437 -12.27 1.40 34.54
N TYR A 438 -13.12 1.25 33.53
CA TYR A 438 -12.87 0.48 32.31
C TYR A 438 -12.61 1.38 31.10
N SER A 439 -11.94 2.52 31.30
CA SER A 439 -11.47 3.40 30.24
C SER A 439 -9.96 3.32 30.05
N GLN A 440 -9.50 3.84 28.92
CA GLN A 440 -8.08 4.08 28.69
C GLN A 440 -7.55 5.11 29.70
N ARG A 441 -6.34 4.86 30.21
CA ARG A 441 -5.59 5.67 31.18
C ARG A 441 -4.17 5.94 30.71
N GLN A 442 -3.63 5.10 29.85
CA GLN A 442 -2.26 5.21 29.36
C GLN A 442 -2.25 5.53 27.87
N VAL A 443 -1.38 6.44 27.45
CA VAL A 443 -1.28 6.94 26.08
C VAL A 443 0.14 6.66 25.59
N ASP A 444 0.26 5.90 24.51
CA ASP A 444 1.56 5.66 23.87
C ASP A 444 1.87 6.83 22.93
N VAL A 445 3.03 7.46 23.15
CA VAL A 445 3.45 8.69 22.48
C VAL A 445 4.92 8.62 22.06
N LEU A 446 5.29 9.35 21.01
CA LEU A 446 6.69 9.58 20.66
C LEU A 446 7.16 10.85 21.35
N ASN A 447 8.02 10.75 22.36
CA ASN A 447 8.63 11.92 22.98
C ASN A 447 9.77 12.42 22.08
N LEU A 448 9.54 13.51 21.37
CA LEU A 448 10.50 14.07 20.41
C LEU A 448 11.76 14.59 21.10
N LYS A 449 11.63 15.09 22.33
CA LYS A 449 12.74 15.62 23.13
C LYS A 449 13.67 14.54 23.68
N LYS A 450 13.09 13.43 24.17
CA LYS A 450 13.84 12.27 24.66
C LYS A 450 14.28 11.33 23.54
N GLY A 451 13.65 11.41 22.36
CA GLY A 451 13.95 10.55 21.22
C GLY A 451 13.42 9.12 21.36
N ILE A 452 12.39 8.89 22.18
CA ILE A 452 11.89 7.54 22.52
C ILE A 452 10.37 7.43 22.40
N LEU A 453 9.90 6.21 22.15
CA LEU A 453 8.52 5.79 22.43
C LEU A 453 8.38 5.66 23.95
N GLU A 454 7.40 6.34 24.55
CA GLU A 454 7.06 6.17 25.96
C GLU A 454 5.54 6.15 26.18
N THR A 455 5.13 5.58 27.29
CA THR A 455 3.74 5.54 27.73
C THR A 455 3.54 6.55 28.85
N VAL A 456 2.55 7.43 28.70
CA VAL A 456 2.23 8.48 29.68
C VAL A 456 0.81 8.34 30.22
N ASP A 457 0.59 8.76 31.46
CA ASP A 457 -0.74 8.84 32.05
C ASP A 457 -1.58 9.93 31.34
N PHE A 458 -2.81 9.60 30.95
CA PHE A 458 -3.69 10.47 30.20
C PHE A 458 -4.02 11.77 30.96
N ARG A 459 -4.23 11.72 32.28
CA ARG A 459 -4.57 12.92 33.05
C ARG A 459 -3.39 13.87 33.11
N THR A 460 -2.20 13.31 33.29
CA THR A 460 -0.95 14.06 33.24
C THR A 460 -0.76 14.70 31.86
N PHE A 461 -0.94 13.92 30.79
CA PHE A 461 -0.88 14.39 29.40
C PHE A 461 -1.87 15.53 29.13
N ALA A 462 -3.14 15.35 29.49
CA ALA A 462 -4.19 16.33 29.26
C ALA A 462 -3.95 17.64 30.02
N SER A 463 -3.39 17.57 31.23
CA SER A 463 -3.08 18.74 32.06
C SER A 463 -1.95 19.61 31.48
N GLN A 464 -0.99 19.00 30.79
CA GLN A 464 0.21 19.68 30.29
C GLN A 464 -0.03 20.39 28.94
N ILE A 465 -0.94 19.86 28.12
CA ILE A 465 -1.00 20.19 26.69
C ILE A 465 -2.22 21.06 26.35
N ASP A 466 -3.31 20.98 27.12
CA ASP A 466 -4.52 21.80 26.97
C ASP A 466 -4.97 21.98 25.50
N HIS A 467 -5.19 20.87 24.80
CA HIS A 467 -5.48 20.87 23.36
C HIS A 467 -6.99 20.85 23.07
N PRO A 468 -7.50 21.68 22.14
CA PRO A 468 -8.93 21.76 21.84
C PRO A 468 -9.52 20.44 21.32
N ASP A 469 -8.73 19.60 20.66
CA ASP A 469 -9.22 18.30 20.18
C ASP A 469 -9.51 17.29 21.29
N LEU A 470 -9.04 17.50 22.53
CA LEU A 470 -9.48 16.67 23.68
C LEU A 470 -11.01 16.66 23.82
N PHE A 471 -11.70 17.69 23.32
CA PHE A 471 -13.13 17.73 23.09
C PHE A 471 -13.72 16.43 22.49
N TYR A 472 -13.02 15.81 21.53
CA TYR A 472 -13.51 14.62 20.84
C TYR A 472 -13.29 13.31 21.62
N ALA A 473 -12.22 13.24 22.43
CA ALA A 473 -11.82 12.02 23.12
C ALA A 473 -12.31 11.94 24.57
N ALA A 474 -12.39 13.08 25.26
CA ALA A 474 -12.60 13.14 26.70
C ALA A 474 -14.08 13.30 27.09
N SER A 475 -14.40 12.89 28.31
CA SER A 475 -15.58 13.29 29.07
C SER A 475 -15.18 13.73 30.46
N ILE A 476 -16.01 14.58 31.05
CA ILE A 476 -15.83 15.21 32.35
C ILE A 476 -16.72 14.51 33.36
N GLN A 477 -16.15 14.13 34.50
CA GLN A 477 -16.87 13.58 35.63
C GLN A 477 -17.34 14.71 36.57
N LYS A 478 -18.65 14.80 36.83
CA LYS A 478 -19.25 15.69 37.84
C LYS A 478 -20.37 14.95 38.58
N ASP A 479 -20.31 14.91 39.90
CA ASP A 479 -21.36 14.36 40.78
C ASP A 479 -21.90 12.98 40.30
N ASP A 480 -21.01 12.01 40.13
CA ASP A 480 -21.30 10.64 39.61
C ASP A 480 -21.79 10.54 38.14
N HIS A 481 -21.92 11.67 37.45
CA HIS A 481 -22.26 11.73 36.03
C HIS A 481 -21.05 12.02 35.14
N LEU A 482 -20.93 11.27 34.05
CA LEU A 482 -19.93 11.47 33.02
C LEU A 482 -20.59 12.11 31.80
N SER A 483 -20.06 13.23 31.31
CA SER A 483 -20.60 13.91 30.13
C SER A 483 -19.50 14.45 29.21
N PRO A 484 -19.67 14.38 27.89
CA PRO A 484 -18.72 14.98 26.96
C PRO A 484 -18.75 16.52 27.06
N PRO A 485 -17.62 17.20 26.80
CA PRO A 485 -17.60 18.66 26.71
C PRO A 485 -18.61 19.18 25.66
N LEU A 486 -19.23 20.33 25.93
CA LEU A 486 -20.31 20.87 25.08
C LEU A 486 -19.78 21.52 23.80
N PHE A 487 -18.63 22.20 23.88
CA PHE A 487 -17.99 22.89 22.77
C PHE A 487 -16.45 22.77 22.84
N LYS A 488 -15.77 22.88 21.69
CA LYS A 488 -14.31 22.68 21.57
C LYS A 488 -13.47 23.62 22.45
N THR A 489 -13.97 24.82 22.72
CA THR A 489 -13.27 25.85 23.51
C THR A 489 -13.54 25.77 25.01
N GLN A 490 -14.26 24.74 25.47
CA GLN A 490 -14.50 24.54 26.90
C GLN A 490 -13.17 24.24 27.60
N ASN A 491 -12.85 25.00 28.65
CA ASN A 491 -11.65 24.76 29.45
C ASN A 491 -11.80 23.43 30.22
N LEU A 492 -10.86 22.51 29.99
CA LEU A 492 -10.83 21.20 30.63
C LEU A 492 -9.79 21.12 31.77
N LYS A 493 -9.06 22.20 32.04
CA LYS A 493 -8.04 22.23 33.10
C LYS A 493 -8.67 22.06 34.49
N GLY A 494 -8.07 21.18 35.28
CA GLY A 494 -8.50 20.89 36.64
C GLY A 494 -9.74 20.00 36.76
N GLU A 495 -10.38 19.67 35.64
CA GLU A 495 -11.53 18.75 35.60
C GLU A 495 -11.09 17.29 35.71
N GLU A 496 -11.97 16.44 36.24
CA GLU A 496 -11.72 14.98 36.28
C GLU A 496 -12.05 14.35 34.92
N LEU A 497 -11.01 14.14 34.09
CA LEU A 497 -11.17 13.63 32.73
C LEU A 497 -11.10 12.09 32.65
N CYS A 498 -11.83 11.56 31.66
CA CYS A 498 -11.88 10.15 31.26
C CYS A 498 -11.98 10.04 29.73
N ILE A 499 -11.31 9.07 29.11
CA ILE A 499 -11.41 8.83 27.66
C ILE A 499 -12.71 8.04 27.35
N THR A 500 -13.56 8.58 26.49
CA THR A 500 -14.85 7.99 26.11
C THR A 500 -15.12 7.98 24.60
N PHE A 501 -14.57 8.96 23.87
CA PHE A 501 -14.82 9.23 22.46
C PHE A 501 -16.27 9.62 22.09
N ASP A 502 -17.08 10.05 23.06
CA ASP A 502 -18.52 10.30 22.81
C ASP A 502 -18.75 11.39 21.75
N ASN A 503 -18.00 12.50 21.82
CA ASN A 503 -18.07 13.57 20.83
C ASN A 503 -17.52 13.12 19.46
N PHE A 504 -16.46 12.29 19.42
CA PHE A 504 -15.98 11.72 18.17
C PHE A 504 -17.05 10.86 17.49
N LEU A 505 -17.71 9.98 18.24
CA LEU A 505 -18.71 9.05 17.72
C LEU A 505 -20.03 9.72 17.32
N THR A 506 -20.36 10.88 17.90
CA THR A 506 -21.63 11.57 17.65
C THR A 506 -21.50 12.74 16.69
N LYS A 507 -20.35 13.43 16.64
CA LYS A 507 -20.16 14.64 15.82
C LYS A 507 -19.36 14.38 14.55
N ILE A 508 -18.59 13.30 14.48
CA ILE A 508 -17.83 12.91 13.29
C ILE A 508 -18.50 11.71 12.64
N ASN A 509 -18.58 11.69 11.30
CA ASN A 509 -19.19 10.59 10.55
C ASN A 509 -18.28 9.35 10.44
N PHE A 510 -17.56 9.03 11.51
CA PHE A 510 -16.59 7.95 11.57
C PHE A 510 -17.25 6.57 11.46
N VAL A 511 -18.37 6.36 12.15
CA VAL A 511 -19.04 5.05 12.20
C VAL A 511 -19.53 4.61 10.81
N GLN A 512 -20.13 5.54 10.05
CA GLN A 512 -20.58 5.24 8.69
C GLN A 512 -19.39 4.97 7.76
N LEU A 513 -18.31 5.75 7.87
CA LEU A 513 -17.09 5.54 7.11
C LEU A 513 -16.45 4.18 7.42
N ALA A 514 -16.31 3.81 8.69
CA ALA A 514 -15.75 2.53 9.11
C ALA A 514 -16.55 1.34 8.55
N ARG A 515 -17.89 1.39 8.64
CA ARG A 515 -18.77 0.37 8.04
C ARG A 515 -18.58 0.25 6.53
N LYS A 516 -18.43 1.39 5.83
CA LYS A 516 -18.22 1.43 4.39
C LYS A 516 -16.88 0.82 3.99
N ILE A 517 -15.81 1.14 4.73
CA ILE A 517 -14.48 0.57 4.53
C ILE A 517 -14.52 -0.95 4.73
N LEU A 518 -15.02 -1.41 5.88
CA LEU A 518 -15.05 -2.82 6.23
C LEU A 518 -15.90 -3.65 5.27
N SER A 519 -17.08 -3.17 4.89
CA SER A 519 -17.97 -3.88 3.95
C SER A 519 -17.35 -4.02 2.56
N ARG A 520 -16.67 -2.98 2.04
CA ARG A 520 -15.95 -3.08 0.77
C ARG A 520 -14.80 -4.08 0.82
N LEU A 521 -14.02 -4.03 1.89
CA LEU A 521 -12.88 -4.95 2.06
C LEU A 521 -13.36 -6.39 2.25
N GLU A 522 -14.33 -6.66 3.14
CA GLU A 522 -14.89 -8.00 3.34
C GLU A 522 -15.50 -8.57 2.05
N ALA A 523 -16.23 -7.74 1.28
CA ALA A 523 -16.79 -8.16 -0.01
C ALA A 523 -15.70 -8.54 -1.04
N ALA A 524 -14.62 -7.76 -1.12
CA ALA A 524 -13.52 -8.05 -2.03
C ALA A 524 -12.72 -9.30 -1.61
N TYR A 525 -12.44 -9.44 -0.32
CA TYR A 525 -11.70 -10.61 0.21
C TYR A 525 -12.55 -11.88 0.29
N GLY A 526 -13.88 -11.76 0.28
CA GLY A 526 -14.81 -12.88 0.43
C GLY A 526 -14.81 -13.53 1.81
N ARG A 527 -14.27 -12.84 2.83
CA ARG A 527 -14.12 -13.32 4.21
C ARG A 527 -13.91 -12.16 5.17
N PRO A 528 -14.07 -12.39 6.49
CA PRO A 528 -13.84 -11.36 7.49
C PRO A 528 -12.41 -10.81 7.42
N VAL A 529 -12.32 -9.49 7.49
CA VAL A 529 -11.08 -8.72 7.53
C VAL A 529 -10.98 -7.90 8.81
N ASP A 530 -9.74 -7.63 9.20
CA ASP A 530 -9.33 -6.65 10.21
C ASP A 530 -8.37 -5.62 9.60
N ILE A 531 -8.40 -4.39 10.12
CA ILE A 531 -7.56 -3.30 9.64
C ILE A 531 -7.10 -2.39 10.77
N GLU A 532 -5.80 -2.14 10.83
CA GLU A 532 -5.20 -1.09 11.67
C GLU A 532 -5.36 0.28 11.00
N PHE A 533 -5.63 1.31 11.79
CA PHE A 533 -5.71 2.68 11.28
C PHE A 533 -5.24 3.72 12.30
N ALA A 534 -4.96 4.91 11.79
CA ALA A 534 -4.75 6.12 12.57
C ALA A 534 -5.64 7.24 12.01
N TRP A 535 -6.10 8.13 12.88
CA TRP A 535 -6.91 9.28 12.55
C TRP A 535 -6.31 10.54 13.16
N ASN A 536 -6.13 11.57 12.34
CA ASN A 536 -5.71 12.89 12.76
C ASN A 536 -6.44 13.96 11.93
N ASP A 537 -7.06 14.95 12.60
CA ASP A 537 -7.76 16.07 11.96
C ASP A 537 -6.73 17.11 11.45
N ASN A 538 -5.98 16.74 10.43
CA ASN A 538 -5.22 17.62 9.53
C ASN A 538 -4.59 16.70 8.49
N LYS A 539 -5.25 16.61 7.34
CA LYS A 539 -4.88 15.72 6.23
C LYS A 539 -3.55 16.15 5.62
N LYS A 540 -2.44 15.57 6.06
CA LYS A 540 -1.25 15.35 5.25
C LYS A 540 -0.68 13.98 5.56
#